data_AF-A0A536NAK7-F1
#
_entry.id   AF-A0A536NAK7-F1
#
_cell.length_a   1.000
_cell.length_b   1.000
_cell.length_c   1.000
_cell.angle_alpha   90.00
_cell.angle_beta   90.00
_cell.angle_gamma   90.00
#
_symmetry.space_group_name_H-M   'P 1'
#
loop_
_entity.id
_entity.type
_entity.pdbx_description
1 polymer ?
#
loop_
_entity_poly.entity_id
_entity_poly.type
_entity_poly.pdbx_seq_one_letter_code
_entity_poly.pdbx_strand_id
1 'polypeptide(L)'
;MRPQAQAAPAEALADVLIIARGGGSFEEMFAFNNEVIARAILASRLPVVTALGHTSDRTVADMVADAECRTPTEAGARVVPKKADLVAQLRERGRRLDREQSLRVEREAERLRARRERLVQALPALLRVSICWHRGVLLSGSTAR
;
A
#
# COMPACT_ATOMS: atom_id res chain seq x y z
N MET A 1 4.41 -14.34 39.18
CA MET A 1 3.43 -13.28 38.81
C MET A 1 3.01 -13.55 37.36
N ARG A 2 1.91 -14.28 37.15
CA ARG A 2 1.42 -14.60 35.80
C ARG A 2 0.77 -13.33 35.20
N PRO A 3 1.04 -12.95 33.93
CA PRO A 3 0.34 -11.84 33.32
C PRO A 3 -1.14 -12.20 33.20
N GLN A 4 -2.00 -11.41 33.82
CA GLN A 4 -3.43 -11.48 33.57
C GLN A 4 -3.66 -11.00 32.14
N ALA A 5 -4.05 -11.91 31.25
CA ALA A 5 -4.52 -11.56 29.92
C ALA A 5 -5.80 -10.74 30.06
N GLN A 6 -5.68 -9.41 29.99
CA GLN A 6 -6.82 -8.54 29.79
C GLN A 6 -7.35 -8.84 28.39
N ALA A 7 -8.54 -9.44 28.30
CA ALA A 7 -9.22 -9.65 27.04
C ALA A 7 -9.36 -8.30 26.33
N ALA A 8 -8.77 -8.16 25.14
CA ALA A 8 -8.99 -7.01 24.29
C ALA A 8 -10.50 -6.85 24.06
N PRO A 9 -11.05 -5.62 24.05
CA PRO A 9 -12.44 -5.42 23.65
C PRO A 9 -12.62 -6.04 22.26
N ALA A 10 -13.66 -6.86 22.08
CA ALA A 10 -13.88 -7.62 20.84
C ALA A 10 -13.86 -6.76 19.56
N GLU A 11 -14.12 -5.46 19.72
CA GLU A 11 -14.06 -4.41 18.70
C GLU A 11 -12.65 -4.17 18.12
N ALA A 12 -11.58 -4.59 18.79
CA ALA A 12 -10.20 -4.46 18.30
C ALA A 12 -9.73 -5.68 17.48
N LEU A 13 -10.56 -6.71 17.32
CA LEU A 13 -10.17 -7.99 16.68
C LEU A 13 -10.77 -8.21 15.28
N ALA A 14 -11.68 -7.35 14.82
CA ALA A 14 -12.36 -7.52 13.55
C ALA A 14 -12.66 -6.17 12.86
N ASP A 15 -12.60 -6.16 11.53
CA ASP A 15 -12.92 -4.99 10.70
C ASP A 15 -14.39 -4.98 10.21
N VAL A 16 -15.07 -6.13 10.27
CA VAL A 16 -16.43 -6.32 9.76
C VAL A 16 -17.13 -7.44 10.55
N LEU A 17 -18.44 -7.30 10.76
CA LEU A 17 -19.29 -8.33 11.34
C LEU A 17 -20.14 -8.98 10.24
N ILE A 18 -20.13 -10.32 10.17
CA ILE A 18 -21.04 -11.06 9.28
C ILE A 18 -22.03 -11.84 10.14
N ILE A 19 -23.32 -11.55 9.97
CA ILE A 19 -24.41 -12.35 10.52
C ILE A 19 -24.82 -13.34 9.44
N ALA A 20 -24.32 -14.57 9.56
CA ALA A 20 -24.50 -15.60 8.56
C ALA A 20 -25.29 -16.77 9.10
N ARG A 21 -26.02 -17.44 8.21
CA ARG A 21 -26.66 -18.72 8.48
C ARG A 21 -26.31 -19.71 7.37
N GLY A 22 -26.17 -20.98 7.74
CA GLY A 22 -26.12 -22.09 6.77
C GLY A 22 -27.48 -22.35 6.10
N GLY A 23 -27.62 -23.51 5.47
CA GLY A 23 -28.93 -23.96 4.97
C GLY A 23 -29.89 -24.33 6.12
N GLY A 24 -31.19 -24.20 5.87
CA GLY A 24 -32.26 -24.69 6.75
C GLY A 24 -33.62 -24.09 6.37
N SER A 25 -34.63 -24.27 7.21
CA SER A 25 -36.01 -23.84 6.93
C SER A 25 -36.27 -22.35 7.20
N PHE A 26 -37.41 -21.83 6.76
CA PHE A 26 -37.80 -20.43 6.97
C PHE A 26 -37.97 -20.08 8.47
N GLU A 27 -38.38 -21.04 9.28
CA GLU A 27 -38.66 -20.85 10.71
C GLU A 27 -37.43 -20.37 11.49
N GLU A 28 -36.23 -20.82 11.12
CA GLU A 28 -35.00 -20.35 11.76
C GLU A 28 -34.66 -18.89 11.38
N MET A 29 -35.22 -18.35 10.28
CA MET A 29 -35.05 -16.94 9.92
C MET A 29 -35.82 -16.00 10.83
N PHE A 30 -36.89 -16.50 11.48
CA PHE A 30 -37.72 -15.70 12.37
C PHE A 30 -36.94 -15.16 13.58
N ALA A 31 -35.88 -15.87 14.01
CA ALA A 31 -34.99 -15.40 15.07
C ALA A 31 -34.34 -14.04 14.76
N PHE A 32 -34.17 -13.70 13.47
CA PHE A 32 -33.59 -12.45 12.98
C PHE A 32 -34.64 -11.36 12.70
N ASN A 33 -35.93 -11.64 12.92
CA ASN A 33 -37.04 -10.70 12.84
C ASN A 33 -37.41 -10.14 14.22
N ASN A 34 -36.43 -9.58 14.94
CA ASN A 34 -36.69 -8.98 16.24
C ASN A 34 -36.07 -7.58 16.38
N GLU A 35 -36.67 -6.78 17.25
CA GLU A 35 -36.22 -5.41 17.51
C GLU A 35 -34.85 -5.37 18.20
N VAL A 36 -34.54 -6.36 19.04
CA VAL A 36 -33.29 -6.40 19.82
C VAL A 36 -32.07 -6.52 18.92
N ILE A 37 -32.11 -7.41 17.92
CA ILE A 37 -31.09 -7.57 16.89
C ILE A 37 -31.02 -6.31 16.05
N ALA A 38 -32.17 -5.75 15.63
CA ALA A 38 -32.17 -4.54 14.83
C ALA A 38 -31.47 -3.38 15.54
N ARG A 39 -31.76 -3.16 16.83
CA ARG A 39 -31.09 -2.15 17.65
C ARG A 39 -29.61 -2.46 17.86
N ALA A 40 -29.24 -3.73 18.03
CA ALA A 40 -27.84 -4.14 18.16
C ALA A 40 -27.04 -3.87 16.88
N ILE A 41 -27.61 -4.15 15.70
CA ILE A 41 -26.99 -3.85 14.41
C ILE A 41 -26.82 -2.34 14.24
N LEU A 42 -27.87 -1.56 14.50
CA LEU A 42 -27.81 -0.09 14.39
C LEU A 42 -26.84 0.56 15.39
N ALA A 43 -26.58 -0.07 16.53
CA ALA A 43 -25.62 0.38 17.52
C ALA A 43 -24.18 -0.09 17.24
N SER A 44 -23.98 -0.97 16.24
CA SER A 44 -22.67 -1.51 15.89
C SER A 44 -21.75 -0.41 15.35
N ARG A 45 -20.49 -0.42 15.80
CA ARG A 45 -19.42 0.41 15.22
C ARG A 45 -18.74 -0.25 14.02
N LEU A 46 -18.83 -1.57 13.91
CA LEU A 46 -18.31 -2.33 12.78
C LEU A 46 -19.39 -2.42 11.71
N PRO A 47 -19.04 -2.32 10.42
CA PRO A 47 -19.98 -2.60 9.34
C PRO A 47 -20.56 -4.00 9.49
N VAL A 48 -21.88 -4.12 9.32
CA VAL A 48 -22.61 -5.37 9.49
C VAL A 48 -23.12 -5.87 8.13
N VAL A 49 -22.75 -7.09 7.77
CA VAL A 49 -23.22 -7.77 6.56
C VAL A 49 -24.09 -8.96 6.96
N THR A 50 -25.28 -9.08 6.39
CA THR A 50 -26.13 -10.25 6.58
C THR A 50 -25.99 -11.25 5.45
N ALA A 51 -26.10 -12.53 5.80
CA ALA A 51 -26.01 -13.67 4.90
C ALA A 51 -26.96 -14.79 5.37
N LEU A 52 -28.25 -14.45 5.46
CA LEU A 52 -29.26 -15.26 6.16
C LEU A 52 -30.11 -16.17 5.25
N GLY A 53 -30.23 -15.88 3.95
CA GLY A 53 -31.09 -16.66 3.06
C GLY A 53 -31.28 -16.10 1.65
N HIS A 54 -32.26 -16.65 0.92
CA HIS A 54 -32.56 -16.29 -0.47
C HIS A 54 -33.44 -15.04 -0.55
N THR A 55 -33.33 -14.30 -1.66
CA THR A 55 -33.95 -12.98 -1.93
C THR A 55 -35.44 -12.82 -1.58
N SER A 56 -36.20 -13.90 -1.42
CA SER A 56 -37.63 -13.87 -1.09
C SER A 56 -37.90 -13.70 0.41
N ASP A 57 -36.93 -14.01 1.27
CA ASP A 57 -37.11 -14.18 2.71
C ASP A 57 -36.39 -13.07 3.50
N ARG A 58 -36.66 -11.80 3.17
CA ARG A 58 -35.95 -10.67 3.79
C ARG A 58 -36.35 -10.49 5.26
N THR A 59 -35.36 -10.38 6.15
CA THR A 59 -35.58 -10.18 7.58
C THR A 59 -35.40 -8.72 8.01
N VAL A 60 -35.87 -8.37 9.21
CA VAL A 60 -35.61 -7.04 9.82
C VAL A 60 -34.11 -6.81 9.97
N ALA A 61 -33.32 -7.83 10.29
CA ALA A 61 -31.86 -7.73 10.32
C ALA A 61 -31.29 -7.31 8.95
N ASP A 62 -31.77 -7.88 7.84
CA ASP A 62 -31.36 -7.51 6.47
C ASP A 62 -31.77 -6.09 6.09
N MET A 63 -32.83 -5.56 6.71
CA MET A 63 -33.30 -4.20 6.47
C MET A 63 -32.44 -3.14 7.16
N VAL A 64 -31.79 -3.49 8.27
CA VAL A 64 -30.96 -2.55 9.04
C VAL A 64 -29.45 -2.78 8.89
N ALA A 65 -29.03 -3.87 8.25
CA ALA A 65 -27.63 -4.15 7.95
C ALA A 65 -27.09 -3.23 6.84
N ASP A 66 -25.78 -3.01 6.83
CA ASP A 66 -25.12 -2.19 5.81
C ASP A 66 -25.12 -2.87 4.43
N ALA A 67 -25.12 -4.20 4.41
CA ALA A 67 -25.18 -4.99 3.19
C ALA A 67 -25.86 -6.33 3.41
N GLU A 68 -26.65 -6.73 2.43
CA GLU A 68 -27.28 -8.05 2.34
C GLU A 68 -26.55 -8.91 1.30
N CYS A 69 -26.34 -10.19 1.64
CA CYS A 69 -25.80 -11.24 0.78
C CYS A 69 -26.70 -12.48 0.89
N ARG A 70 -26.72 -13.31 -0.16
CA ARG A 70 -27.59 -14.51 -0.18
C ARG A 70 -26.99 -15.68 0.61
N THR A 71 -25.66 -15.75 0.67
CA THR A 71 -24.96 -16.88 1.27
C THR A 71 -23.75 -16.44 2.08
N PRO A 72 -23.32 -17.23 3.08
CA PRO A 72 -22.10 -16.92 3.84
C PRO A 72 -20.87 -16.80 2.93
N THR A 73 -20.79 -17.64 1.89
CA THR A 73 -19.71 -17.60 0.89
C THR A 73 -19.69 -16.28 0.12
N GLU A 74 -20.86 -15.77 -0.27
CA GLU A 74 -20.97 -14.48 -0.95
C GLU A 74 -20.55 -13.33 -0.02
N ALA A 75 -20.98 -13.35 1.25
CA ALA A 75 -20.56 -12.35 2.21
C ALA A 75 -19.04 -12.34 2.41
N GLY A 76 -18.42 -13.52 2.56
CA GLY A 76 -16.97 -13.65 2.63
C GLY A 76 -16.26 -13.08 1.38
N ALA A 77 -16.75 -13.42 0.19
CA ALA A 77 -16.22 -12.91 -1.07
C ALA A 77 -16.41 -11.39 -1.25
N ARG A 78 -17.44 -10.81 -0.62
CA ARG A 78 -17.74 -9.38 -0.65
C ARG A 78 -16.81 -8.58 0.26
N VAL A 79 -16.49 -9.10 1.45
CA VAL A 79 -15.67 -8.37 2.43
C VAL A 79 -14.17 -8.60 2.27
N VAL A 80 -13.76 -9.71 1.64
CA VAL A 80 -12.34 -10.05 1.45
C VAL A 80 -11.87 -9.66 0.05
N PRO A 81 -10.75 -8.92 -0.10
CA PRO A 81 -10.20 -8.60 -1.42
C PRO A 81 -9.78 -9.86 -2.18
N LYS A 82 -10.03 -9.87 -3.50
CA LYS A 82 -9.63 -11.00 -4.35
C LYS A 82 -8.11 -11.10 -4.43
N LYS A 83 -7.58 -12.30 -4.20
CA LYS A 83 -6.14 -12.60 -4.31
C LYS A 83 -5.56 -12.19 -5.66
N ALA A 84 -6.28 -12.42 -6.75
CA ALA A 84 -5.81 -12.08 -8.11
C ALA A 84 -5.57 -10.57 -8.26
N ASP A 85 -6.47 -9.73 -7.72
CA ASP A 85 -6.36 -8.28 -7.78
C ASP A 85 -5.16 -7.80 -6.96
N LEU A 86 -4.95 -8.37 -5.77
CA LEU A 86 -3.77 -8.07 -4.93
C LEU A 86 -2.46 -8.44 -5.64
N VAL A 87 -2.40 -9.60 -6.28
CA VAL A 87 -1.23 -10.04 -7.05
C VAL A 87 -0.99 -9.10 -8.24
N ALA A 88 -2.04 -8.68 -8.94
CA ALA A 88 -1.92 -7.72 -10.04
C ALA A 88 -1.38 -6.38 -9.56
N GLN A 89 -1.89 -5.86 -8.43
CA GLN A 89 -1.41 -4.62 -7.83
C GLN A 89 0.05 -4.71 -7.41
N LEU A 90 0.48 -5.83 -6.80
CA LEU A 90 1.86 -6.04 -6.41
C LEU A 90 2.80 -6.08 -7.63
N ARG A 91 2.38 -6.78 -8.70
CA ARG A 91 3.14 -6.83 -9.96
C ARG A 91 3.29 -5.44 -10.59
N GLU A 92 2.22 -4.65 -10.59
CA GLU A 92 2.27 -3.30 -11.15
C GLU A 92 3.18 -2.38 -10.33
N ARG A 93 3.11 -2.47 -9.00
CA ARG A 93 4.04 -1.76 -8.10
C ARG A 93 5.49 -2.17 -8.36
N GLY A 94 5.76 -3.46 -8.55
CA GLY A 94 7.08 -3.98 -8.88
C GLY A 94 7.62 -3.41 -10.19
N ARG A 95 6.83 -3.48 -11.28
CA ARG A 95 7.20 -2.89 -12.58
C ARG A 95 7.49 -1.41 -12.49
N ARG A 96 6.70 -0.66 -11.69
CA ARG A 96 6.93 0.76 -11.47
C ARG A 96 8.27 1.00 -10.77
N LEU A 97 8.58 0.24 -9.72
CA LEU A 97 9.86 0.33 -9.03
C LEU A 97 11.05 0.04 -9.96
N ASP A 98 10.96 -1.02 -10.78
CA ASP A 98 12.02 -1.39 -11.73
C ASP A 98 12.29 -0.31 -12.77
N ARG A 99 11.22 0.31 -13.29
CA ARG A 99 11.31 1.43 -14.24
C ARG A 99 11.98 2.65 -13.61
N GLU A 100 11.51 3.07 -12.43
CA GLU A 100 12.07 4.24 -11.74
C GLU A 100 13.52 4.01 -11.33
N GLN A 101 13.87 2.79 -10.93
CA GLN A 101 15.25 2.43 -10.59
C GLN A 101 16.16 2.49 -11.82
N SER A 102 15.73 1.92 -12.95
CA SER A 102 16.50 1.95 -14.21
C SER A 102 16.73 3.40 -14.67
N LEU A 103 15.67 4.21 -14.69
CA LEU A 103 15.77 5.63 -15.05
C LEU A 103 16.70 6.41 -14.11
N ARG A 104 16.71 6.10 -12.82
CA ARG A 104 17.62 6.73 -11.86
C ARG A 104 19.07 6.35 -12.15
N VAL A 105 19.36 5.08 -12.40
CA VAL A 105 20.71 4.61 -12.74
C VAL A 105 21.21 5.26 -14.03
N GLU A 106 20.37 5.32 -15.07
CA GLU A 106 20.70 5.95 -16.35
C GLU A 106 21.03 7.44 -16.17
N ARG A 107 20.18 8.19 -15.45
CA ARG A 107 20.41 9.61 -15.16
C ARG A 107 21.71 9.86 -14.40
N GLU A 108 22.02 9.04 -13.41
CA GLU A 108 23.28 9.18 -12.68
C GLU A 108 24.50 8.82 -13.54
N ALA A 109 24.39 7.81 -14.41
CA ALA A 109 25.42 7.47 -15.37
C ALA A 109 25.69 8.61 -16.36
N GLU A 110 24.64 9.23 -16.89
CA GLU A 110 24.74 10.41 -17.77
C GLU A 110 25.37 11.61 -17.05
N ARG A 111 24.98 11.87 -15.80
CA ARG A 111 25.58 12.93 -14.96
C ARG A 111 27.09 12.72 -14.78
N LEU A 112 27.51 11.48 -14.51
CA LEU A 112 28.93 11.16 -14.37
C LEU A 112 29.69 11.32 -15.69
N ARG A 113 29.11 10.88 -16.81
CA ARG A 113 29.69 11.08 -18.16
C ARG A 113 29.86 12.57 -18.48
N ALA A 114 28.82 13.38 -18.28
CA ALA A 114 28.89 14.81 -18.53
C ALA A 114 29.93 15.52 -17.64
N ARG A 115 30.06 15.13 -16.37
CA ARG A 115 31.11 15.66 -15.47
C ARG A 115 32.51 15.26 -15.96
N ARG A 116 32.69 14.00 -16.37
CA ARG A 116 33.96 13.52 -16.94
C ARG A 116 34.33 14.29 -18.20
N GLU A 117 33.39 14.49 -19.12
CA GLU A 117 33.63 15.23 -20.36
C GLU A 117 34.03 16.69 -20.09
N ARG A 118 33.37 17.37 -19.14
CA ARG A 118 33.75 18.73 -18.73
C ARG A 118 35.18 18.78 -18.17
N LEU A 119 35.57 17.81 -17.33
CA LEU A 119 36.94 17.73 -16.80
C LEU A 119 37.96 17.54 -17.92
N VAL A 120 37.68 16.64 -18.88
CA VAL A 120 38.55 16.40 -20.06
C VAL A 120 38.67 17.65 -20.93
N GLN A 121 37.58 18.40 -21.12
CA GLN A 121 37.60 19.66 -21.89
C GLN A 121 38.36 20.79 -21.16
N ALA A 122 38.32 20.83 -19.82
CA ALA A 122 39.03 21.84 -19.03
C ALA A 122 40.53 21.53 -18.84
N LEU A 123 40.93 20.27 -19.00
CA LEU A 123 42.29 19.77 -18.78
C LEU A 123 43.38 20.51 -19.59
N PRO A 124 43.21 20.82 -20.89
CA PRO A 124 44.18 21.60 -21.65
C PRO A 124 44.40 23.01 -21.10
N ALA A 125 43.35 23.66 -20.59
CA ALA A 125 43.45 24.98 -19.98
C ALA A 125 44.21 24.93 -18.64
N LEU A 126 43.93 23.90 -17.82
CA LEU A 126 44.61 23.67 -16.54
C LEU A 126 46.10 23.33 -16.72
N LEU A 127 46.45 22.49 -17.69
CA LEU A 127 47.84 22.16 -18.02
C LEU A 127 48.60 23.38 -18.57
N ARG A 128 47.95 24.26 -19.34
CA ARG A 128 48.56 25.52 -19.82
C ARG A 128 48.93 26.45 -18.67
N VAL A 129 48.09 26.58 -17.64
CA VAL A 129 48.41 27.39 -16.45
C VAL A 129 49.63 26.82 -15.72
N SER A 130 49.71 25.49 -15.55
CA SER A 130 50.84 24.83 -14.89
C SER A 130 52.16 24.98 -15.65
N ILE A 131 52.14 24.84 -16.99
CA ILE A 131 53.34 25.04 -17.83
C ILE A 131 53.77 26.51 -17.84
N CYS A 132 52.82 27.45 -17.88
CA CYS A 132 53.14 28.89 -17.84
C CYS A 132 53.72 29.28 -16.48
N TRP A 133 53.26 28.67 -15.39
CA TRP A 133 53.88 28.79 -14.07
C TRP A 133 55.31 28.23 -14.04
N HIS A 134 55.55 27.02 -14.55
CA HIS A 134 56.89 26.42 -14.57
C HIS A 134 57.88 27.17 -15.47
N ARG A 135 57.45 27.69 -16.62
CA ARG A 135 58.29 28.53 -17.50
C ARG A 135 58.45 29.96 -16.99
N GLY A 136 57.46 30.51 -16.29
CA GLY A 136 57.54 31.82 -15.64
C GLY A 136 58.52 31.85 -14.47
N VAL A 137 58.63 30.74 -13.71
CA VAL A 137 59.64 30.58 -12.65
C VAL A 137 61.06 30.46 -13.21
N LEU A 138 61.23 29.89 -14.42
CA LEU A 138 62.54 29.80 -15.09
C LEU A 138 62.99 31.13 -15.73
N LEU A 139 62.08 32.09 -15.96
CA LEU A 139 62.40 33.38 -16.59
C LEU A 139 62.60 34.53 -15.60
N SER A 140 62.42 34.30 -14.28
CA SER A 140 62.70 35.32 -13.24
C SER A 140 64.07 35.16 -12.54
N GLY A 141 64.95 34.27 -13.04
CA GLY A 141 66.26 34.00 -12.44
C GLY A 141 67.46 34.72 -13.06
N SER A 142 67.28 35.60 -14.05
CA SER A 142 68.37 36.34 -14.68
C SER A 142 67.99 37.80 -14.86
N THR A 143 68.32 38.63 -13.87
CA THR A 143 68.76 40.04 -14.03
C THR A 143 68.97 40.70 -12.66
N ALA A 144 70.16 40.53 -12.09
CA ALA A 144 70.86 41.49 -11.21
C ALA A 144 72.27 40.92 -10.99
N ARG A 145 73.23 41.38 -11.78
CA ARG A 145 74.40 42.18 -11.35
C ARG A 145 75.38 41.46 -10.44
#